data_AF-A0AAV7YMM3-F1
#
_entry.id   AF-A0AAV7YMM3-F1
#
_cell.length_a   1.000
_cell.length_b   1.000
_cell.length_c   1.000
_cell.angle_alpha   90.00
_cell.angle_beta   90.00
_cell.angle_gamma   90.00
#
_symmetry.space_group_name_H-M   'P 1'
#
loop_
_entity.id
_entity.type
_entity.pdbx_description
1 polymer ?
#
loop_
_entity_poly.entity_id
_entity_poly.type
_entity_poly.pdbx_seq_one_letter_code
_entity_poly.pdbx_strand_id
1 'polypeptide(L)'
;MSNVIDSFSTEGLKSLHELSKNIDILSTQDNEGRKCLESSISDRHSVTANYLLLYHCSNEDLTYENGKGESLLHLAADKNLPNVCDCLLSLESTTNTIDYEGNLPLHKACVHNNPVLTQSLVLSDNDPLLANGDGKSSLFLARSVGNLPVVNVLESAIKYLNPKEKSNDLPLKRALIKSAILPAIEISIITFLFLNFNLLFALAAIVSFHFLKTKKKLIFSFPLIFQGYHFGYERLSFFSSFTILTCLTWLFKIIPHSDSLLLKLFTILSLLLVLLFFLKIRKLDPGVISEQPQLTSEQYVNLVTNNEMNENEFCPVCKIRKPLRSKHVSAIGRCVSKYSHFSKTFRIFVGENNEREYFFLICLLTFVHFMFFLSFWIFITSYDEIPNNPFKFITFCREFSKVSRWVLFIFLFNFFVLAGELLHLRKISSHIGFNITNYEMENLGNLKYMFNSQNVLQNPFDAGAQINSNSFFFKTIDWSKIYKLTDLPKKYVHNLRLRELENSQIEQL
;
A
#
# COMPACT_ATOMS: atom_id res chain seq x y z
N MET A 1 8.13 -21.98 37.59
CA MET A 1 7.53 -21.66 36.28
C MET A 1 6.29 -20.78 36.43
N SER A 2 5.30 -21.12 37.28
CA SER A 2 4.11 -20.27 37.50
C SER A 2 4.47 -18.85 37.95
N ASN A 3 5.31 -18.70 38.99
CA ASN A 3 5.81 -17.37 39.42
C ASN A 3 6.71 -16.69 38.37
N VAL A 4 7.28 -17.52 37.47
CA VAL A 4 7.95 -17.17 36.21
C VAL A 4 7.05 -16.27 35.35
N ILE A 5 5.98 -16.97 34.92
CA ILE A 5 4.92 -16.64 33.97
C ILE A 5 3.97 -15.56 34.48
N ASP A 6 3.68 -15.56 35.77
CA ASP A 6 2.78 -14.61 36.41
C ASP A 6 3.42 -13.21 36.63
N SER A 7 4.74 -13.04 36.43
CA SER A 7 5.47 -11.79 36.74
C SER A 7 5.90 -10.93 35.54
N PHE A 8 5.43 -11.21 34.32
CA PHE A 8 6.09 -10.73 33.11
C PHE A 8 5.79 -9.28 32.65
N SER A 9 6.41 -8.34 33.36
CA SER A 9 6.98 -7.12 32.79
C SER A 9 8.39 -7.40 32.21
N THR A 10 9.05 -6.40 31.64
CA THR A 10 10.42 -6.47 31.09
C THR A 10 11.42 -7.26 31.94
N GLU A 11 11.30 -7.24 33.27
CA GLU A 11 12.19 -7.97 34.17
C GLU A 11 12.11 -9.48 34.01
N GLY A 12 10.93 -10.03 33.80
CA GLY A 12 10.84 -11.47 33.71
C GLY A 12 11.30 -12.02 32.34
N LEU A 13 11.25 -11.25 31.24
CA LEU A 13 11.93 -11.69 29.99
C LEU A 13 13.43 -11.90 30.23
N LYS A 14 14.06 -11.03 31.03
CA LYS A 14 15.45 -11.16 31.48
C LYS A 14 15.64 -12.45 32.29
N SER A 15 14.79 -12.72 33.28
CA SER A 15 14.85 -13.96 34.07
C SER A 15 14.65 -15.20 33.22
N LEU A 16 13.71 -15.15 32.26
CA LEU A 16 13.41 -16.22 31.32
C LEU A 16 14.61 -16.50 30.41
N HIS A 17 15.28 -15.45 29.92
CA HIS A 17 16.49 -15.59 29.12
C HIS A 17 17.61 -16.31 29.91
N GLU A 18 17.86 -15.92 31.16
CA GLU A 18 18.87 -16.57 31.98
C GLU A 18 18.54 -18.04 32.28
N LEU A 19 17.28 -18.35 32.55
CA LEU A 19 16.83 -19.74 32.76
C LEU A 19 17.00 -20.59 31.49
N SER A 20 16.71 -20.01 30.32
CA SER A 20 16.78 -20.71 29.03
C SER A 20 18.20 -21.15 28.64
N LYS A 21 19.24 -20.61 29.29
CA LYS A 21 20.63 -21.04 29.06
C LYS A 21 20.91 -22.43 29.65
N ASN A 22 20.15 -22.85 30.66
CA ASN A 22 20.41 -24.06 31.44
C ASN A 22 19.25 -25.09 31.40
N ILE A 23 18.08 -24.69 30.92
CA ILE A 23 16.87 -25.51 30.94
C ILE A 23 16.23 -25.46 29.55
N ASP A 24 15.73 -26.59 29.06
CA ASP A 24 14.84 -26.63 27.92
C ASP A 24 13.50 -25.97 28.30
N ILE A 25 13.35 -24.70 27.88
CA ILE A 25 12.23 -23.88 28.32
C ILE A 25 10.91 -24.23 27.63
N LEU A 26 10.95 -24.88 26.46
CA LEU A 26 9.74 -25.16 25.69
C LEU A 26 8.97 -26.38 26.19
N SER A 27 9.65 -27.34 26.83
CA SER A 27 9.02 -28.51 27.45
C SER A 27 8.38 -28.21 28.81
N THR A 28 8.69 -27.06 29.40
CA THR A 28 8.11 -26.66 30.69
C THR A 28 6.64 -26.31 30.59
N GLN A 29 5.88 -26.68 31.63
CA GLN A 29 4.45 -26.46 31.73
C GLN A 29 4.10 -25.56 32.93
N ASP A 30 3.02 -24.78 32.79
CA ASP A 30 2.40 -24.07 33.90
C ASP A 30 1.50 -25.00 34.75
N ASN A 31 0.85 -24.44 35.76
CA ASN A 31 -0.02 -25.20 36.66
C ASN A 31 -1.27 -25.75 35.97
N GLU A 32 -1.61 -25.23 34.78
CA GLU A 32 -2.73 -25.68 33.95
C GLU A 32 -2.27 -26.72 32.91
N GLY A 33 -0.98 -27.08 32.90
CA GLY A 33 -0.38 -28.01 31.94
C GLY A 33 -0.06 -27.39 30.58
N ARG A 34 -0.21 -26.07 30.41
CA ARG A 34 0.10 -25.36 29.16
C ARG A 34 1.60 -25.18 29.04
N LYS A 35 2.15 -25.42 27.85
CA LYS A 35 3.58 -25.15 27.59
C LYS A 35 3.88 -23.66 27.71
N CYS A 36 5.11 -23.30 28.09
CA CYS A 36 5.53 -21.90 28.25
C CYS A 36 5.19 -21.00 27.04
N LEU A 37 5.39 -21.52 25.82
CA LEU A 37 5.03 -20.81 24.59
C LEU A 37 3.51 -20.58 24.45
N GLU A 38 2.68 -21.58 24.75
CA GLU A 38 1.22 -21.45 24.72
C GLU A 38 0.73 -20.39 25.73
N SER A 39 1.23 -20.43 26.96
CA SER A 39 0.85 -19.44 27.99
C SER A 39 1.24 -18.03 27.54
N SER A 40 2.45 -17.85 26.98
CA SER A 40 2.90 -16.54 26.48
C SER A 40 1.98 -15.94 25.40
N ILE A 41 1.43 -16.78 24.52
CA ILE A 41 0.49 -16.35 23.47
C ILE A 41 -0.89 -16.09 24.07
N SER A 42 -1.38 -17.05 24.87
CA SER A 42 -2.71 -17.00 25.49
C SER A 42 -2.90 -15.76 26.36
N ASP A 43 -1.84 -15.38 27.08
CA ASP A 43 -1.82 -14.26 28.01
C ASP A 43 -1.36 -12.95 27.35
N ARG A 44 -1.22 -12.93 26.01
CA ARG A 44 -0.92 -11.76 25.16
C ARG A 44 0.48 -11.16 25.34
N HIS A 45 1.45 -11.95 25.76
CA HIS A 45 2.85 -11.53 25.91
C HIS A 45 3.64 -11.68 24.60
N SER A 46 3.35 -10.81 23.61
CA SER A 46 3.88 -10.99 22.26
C SER A 46 5.40 -10.86 22.16
N VAL A 47 6.03 -10.05 23.01
CA VAL A 47 7.49 -9.99 23.16
C VAL A 47 8.07 -11.37 23.51
N THR A 48 7.57 -11.98 24.58
CA THR A 48 8.07 -13.25 25.10
C THR A 48 7.78 -14.38 24.12
N ALA A 49 6.58 -14.39 23.51
CA ALA A 49 6.23 -15.35 22.47
C ALA A 49 7.21 -15.26 21.28
N ASN A 50 7.48 -14.06 20.76
CA ASN A 50 8.42 -13.87 19.66
C ASN A 50 9.86 -14.27 20.05
N TYR A 51 10.29 -13.96 21.27
CA TYR A 51 11.58 -14.39 21.79
C TYR A 51 11.72 -15.92 21.77
N LEU A 52 10.73 -16.63 22.30
CA LEU A 52 10.70 -18.10 22.32
C LEU A 52 10.69 -18.67 20.89
N LEU A 53 9.81 -18.15 20.03
CA LEU A 53 9.69 -18.60 18.64
C LEU A 53 10.98 -18.44 17.82
N LEU A 54 11.71 -17.34 18.02
CA LEU A 54 12.83 -16.99 17.15
C LEU A 54 14.18 -17.58 17.58
N TYR A 55 14.32 -17.87 18.87
CA TYR A 55 15.59 -18.25 19.47
C TYR A 55 15.59 -19.63 20.15
N HIS A 56 14.41 -20.22 20.40
CA HIS A 56 14.29 -21.51 21.08
C HIS A 56 13.50 -22.56 20.28
N CYS A 57 12.51 -22.17 19.49
CA CYS A 57 11.68 -23.14 18.75
C CYS A 57 12.43 -23.82 17.60
N SER A 58 12.22 -25.13 17.50
CA SER A 58 12.51 -25.95 16.34
C SER A 58 11.28 -26.05 15.42
N ASN A 59 11.44 -26.61 14.22
CA ASN A 59 10.33 -26.85 13.30
C ASN A 59 9.28 -27.83 13.87
N GLU A 60 9.70 -28.77 14.73
CA GLU A 60 8.78 -29.72 15.36
C GLU A 60 7.85 -29.00 16.34
N ASP A 61 8.36 -28.01 17.07
CA ASP A 61 7.57 -27.22 18.03
C ASP A 61 6.47 -26.39 17.36
N LEU A 62 6.64 -26.02 16.09
CA LEU A 62 5.65 -25.26 15.32
C LEU A 62 4.42 -26.08 14.94
N THR A 63 4.51 -27.41 15.03
CA THR A 63 3.38 -28.33 14.83
C THR A 63 2.53 -28.54 16.08
N TYR A 64 2.81 -27.77 17.14
CA TYR A 64 2.07 -27.86 18.40
C TYR A 64 0.57 -27.63 18.22
N GLU A 65 -0.22 -28.48 18.88
CA GLU A 65 -1.66 -28.34 19.05
C GLU A 65 -2.00 -28.51 20.53
N ASN A 66 -2.86 -27.65 21.06
CA ASN A 66 -3.33 -27.77 22.45
C ASN A 66 -4.47 -28.79 22.57
N GLY A 67 -5.04 -28.92 23.78
CA GLY A 67 -6.14 -29.85 24.05
C GLY A 67 -7.45 -29.58 23.28
N LYS A 68 -7.55 -28.49 22.51
CA LYS A 68 -8.68 -28.14 21.62
C LYS A 68 -8.33 -28.31 20.13
N GLY A 69 -7.15 -28.84 19.82
CA GLY A 69 -6.63 -28.91 18.45
C GLY A 69 -6.18 -27.54 17.92
N GLU A 70 -6.07 -26.52 18.77
CA GLU A 70 -5.65 -25.19 18.32
C GLU A 70 -4.13 -25.15 18.16
N SER A 71 -3.67 -24.83 16.96
CA SER A 71 -2.26 -24.54 16.71
C SER A 71 -1.83 -23.20 17.32
N LEU A 72 -0.51 -22.96 17.41
CA LEU A 72 0.02 -21.66 17.86
C LEU A 72 -0.54 -20.48 17.05
N LEU A 73 -0.81 -20.68 15.75
CA LEU A 73 -1.38 -19.66 14.88
C LEU A 73 -2.86 -19.40 15.19
N HIS A 74 -3.64 -20.42 15.59
CA HIS A 74 -5.01 -20.23 16.08
C HIS A 74 -5.03 -19.36 17.32
N LEU A 75 -4.17 -19.67 18.29
CA LEU A 75 -4.06 -18.93 19.54
C LEU A 75 -3.64 -17.47 19.29
N ALA A 76 -2.62 -17.25 18.47
CA ALA A 76 -2.17 -15.90 18.14
C ALA A 76 -3.24 -15.08 17.38
N ALA A 77 -4.00 -15.73 16.49
CA ALA A 77 -5.11 -15.11 15.77
C ALA A 77 -6.29 -14.77 16.69
N ASP A 78 -6.67 -15.69 17.58
CA ASP A 78 -7.72 -15.51 18.60
C ASP A 78 -7.36 -14.41 19.60
N LYS A 79 -6.08 -14.29 19.97
CA LYS A 79 -5.61 -13.21 20.86
C LYS A 79 -5.34 -11.89 20.13
N ASN A 80 -5.55 -11.83 18.81
CA ASN A 80 -5.31 -10.66 17.97
C ASN A 80 -3.87 -10.12 18.08
N LEU A 81 -2.88 -11.02 17.97
CA LEU A 81 -1.45 -10.73 18.10
C LEU A 81 -0.77 -10.73 16.71
N PRO A 82 -0.84 -9.63 15.93
CA PRO A 82 -0.30 -9.60 14.56
C PRO A 82 1.20 -9.86 14.49
N ASN A 83 1.99 -9.35 15.44
CA ASN A 83 3.43 -9.55 15.45
C ASN A 83 3.81 -11.03 15.68
N VAL A 84 3.05 -11.76 16.50
CA VAL A 84 3.26 -13.20 16.73
C VAL A 84 2.81 -14.01 15.51
N CYS A 85 1.68 -13.64 14.91
CA CYS A 85 1.22 -14.26 13.67
C CYS A 85 2.25 -14.10 12.55
N ASP A 86 2.72 -12.88 12.30
CA ASP A 86 3.76 -12.61 11.30
C ASP A 86 5.05 -13.41 11.61
N CYS A 87 5.40 -13.60 12.88
CA CYS A 87 6.52 -14.43 13.30
C CYS A 87 6.31 -15.91 12.96
N LEU A 88 5.18 -16.50 13.37
CA LEU A 88 4.83 -17.89 13.09
C LEU A 88 4.81 -18.17 11.58
N LEU A 89 4.18 -17.28 10.81
CA LEU A 89 4.14 -17.35 9.35
C LEU A 89 5.53 -17.28 8.72
N SER A 90 6.43 -16.46 9.29
CA SER A 90 7.82 -16.35 8.82
C SER A 90 8.67 -17.58 9.11
N LEU A 91 8.27 -18.38 10.09
CA LEU A 91 8.90 -19.65 10.45
C LEU A 91 8.26 -20.84 9.71
N GLU A 92 7.41 -20.58 8.71
CA GLU A 92 6.71 -21.60 7.92
C GLU A 92 5.84 -22.54 8.78
N SER A 93 5.26 -22.03 9.87
CA SER A 93 4.28 -22.78 10.68
C SER A 93 3.11 -23.23 9.80
N THR A 94 2.52 -24.39 10.08
CA THR A 94 1.35 -24.88 9.33
C THR A 94 0.18 -23.91 9.48
N THR A 95 -0.28 -23.36 8.36
CA THR A 95 -1.19 -22.20 8.37
C THR A 95 -2.66 -22.57 8.17
N ASN A 96 -2.92 -23.76 7.63
CA ASN A 96 -4.24 -24.24 7.21
C ASN A 96 -4.76 -25.41 8.06
N THR A 97 -4.22 -25.59 9.27
CA THR A 97 -4.76 -26.57 10.22
C THR A 97 -6.14 -26.14 10.70
N ILE A 98 -6.96 -27.10 11.10
CA ILE A 98 -8.28 -26.85 11.68
C ILE A 98 -8.28 -27.29 13.14
N ASP A 99 -8.91 -26.49 14.01
CA ASP A 99 -9.18 -26.90 15.39
C ASP A 99 -10.31 -27.93 15.47
N TYR A 100 -10.65 -28.41 16.66
CA TYR A 100 -11.74 -29.38 16.86
C TYR A 100 -13.15 -28.83 16.52
N GLU A 101 -13.31 -27.51 16.41
CA GLU A 101 -14.53 -26.86 15.92
C GLU A 101 -14.51 -26.68 14.38
N GLY A 102 -13.45 -27.16 13.71
CA GLY A 102 -13.24 -27.01 12.28
C GLY A 102 -12.81 -25.59 11.87
N ASN A 103 -12.45 -24.72 12.81
CA ASN A 103 -11.98 -23.38 12.49
C ASN A 103 -10.54 -23.42 11.98
N LEU A 104 -10.27 -22.71 10.89
CA LEU A 104 -8.92 -22.22 10.54
C LEU A 104 -8.48 -21.07 11.46
N PRO A 105 -7.17 -20.74 11.53
CA PRO A 105 -6.70 -19.52 12.19
C PRO A 105 -7.35 -18.26 11.65
N LEU A 106 -7.64 -18.22 10.34
CA LEU A 106 -8.35 -17.11 9.71
C LEU A 106 -9.76 -16.89 10.29
N HIS A 107 -10.48 -17.94 10.71
CA HIS A 107 -11.79 -17.78 11.34
C HIS A 107 -11.66 -17.02 12.66
N LYS A 108 -10.68 -17.39 13.50
CA LYS A 108 -10.39 -16.73 14.78
C LYS A 108 -9.92 -15.27 14.58
N ALA A 109 -9.19 -14.97 13.51
CA ALA A 109 -8.82 -13.58 13.22
C ALA A 109 -10.01 -12.71 12.78
N CYS A 110 -10.96 -13.26 12.01
CA CYS A 110 -12.05 -12.50 11.39
C CYS A 110 -13.10 -11.96 12.37
N VAL A 111 -13.17 -12.50 13.59
CA VAL A 111 -14.03 -11.95 14.65
C VAL A 111 -13.48 -10.63 15.21
N HIS A 112 -12.21 -10.32 14.97
CA HIS A 112 -11.56 -9.08 15.38
C HIS A 112 -11.58 -8.04 14.25
N ASN A 113 -11.67 -6.76 14.59
CA ASN A 113 -11.59 -5.67 13.60
C ASN A 113 -10.13 -5.34 13.22
N ASN A 114 -9.37 -6.34 12.76
CA ASN A 114 -7.96 -6.20 12.39
C ASN A 114 -7.71 -6.61 10.92
N PRO A 115 -7.82 -5.65 9.97
CA PRO A 115 -7.60 -5.93 8.55
C PRO A 115 -6.16 -6.29 8.22
N VAL A 116 -5.17 -5.85 9.02
CA VAL A 116 -3.74 -6.13 8.78
C VAL A 116 -3.45 -7.60 9.08
N LEU A 117 -3.87 -8.09 10.26
CA LEU A 117 -3.74 -9.50 10.63
C LEU A 117 -4.47 -10.41 9.63
N THR A 118 -5.70 -10.04 9.27
CA THR A 118 -6.49 -10.78 8.28
C THR A 118 -5.74 -10.88 6.95
N GLN A 119 -5.15 -9.78 6.49
CA GLN A 119 -4.38 -9.75 5.26
C GLN A 119 -3.15 -10.67 5.33
N SER A 120 -2.42 -10.69 6.45
CA SER A 120 -1.28 -11.60 6.63
C SER A 120 -1.71 -13.06 6.50
N LEU A 121 -2.75 -13.49 7.22
CA LEU A 121 -3.21 -14.89 7.21
C LEU A 121 -3.73 -15.34 5.84
N VAL A 122 -4.48 -14.48 5.15
CA VAL A 122 -5.02 -14.76 3.83
C VAL A 122 -3.93 -14.93 2.77
N LEU A 123 -2.80 -14.23 2.92
CA LEU A 123 -1.64 -14.41 2.04
C LEU A 123 -0.87 -15.71 2.32
N SER A 124 -1.20 -16.42 3.40
CA SER A 124 -0.53 -17.62 3.87
C SER A 124 -1.42 -18.87 3.72
N ASP A 125 -2.02 -19.05 2.53
CA ASP A 125 -2.81 -20.22 2.14
C ASP A 125 -4.08 -20.53 2.98
N ASN A 126 -4.55 -19.59 3.79
CA ASN A 126 -5.86 -19.72 4.45
C ASN A 126 -7.00 -19.39 3.47
N ASP A 127 -7.86 -20.36 3.16
CA ASP A 127 -9.03 -20.12 2.30
C ASP A 127 -10.15 -19.39 3.06
N PRO A 128 -10.48 -18.14 2.69
CA PRO A 128 -11.53 -17.35 3.34
C PRO A 128 -12.95 -17.89 3.13
N LEU A 129 -13.14 -18.82 2.20
CA LEU A 129 -14.44 -19.44 1.88
C LEU A 129 -14.65 -20.80 2.53
N LEU A 130 -13.60 -21.43 3.06
CA LEU A 130 -13.74 -22.71 3.76
C LEU A 130 -14.64 -22.50 4.98
N ALA A 131 -15.60 -23.41 5.16
CA ALA A 131 -16.53 -23.37 6.28
C ALA A 131 -15.99 -24.19 7.46
N ASN A 132 -16.20 -23.68 8.67
CA ASN A 132 -15.92 -24.42 9.90
C ASN A 132 -17.00 -25.49 10.19
N GLY A 133 -16.92 -26.15 11.35
CA GLY A 133 -17.86 -27.18 11.78
C GLY A 133 -19.32 -26.70 11.89
N ASP A 134 -19.55 -25.40 12.08
CA ASP A 134 -20.88 -24.77 12.05
C ASP A 134 -21.40 -24.47 10.63
N GLY A 135 -20.62 -24.77 9.59
CA GLY A 135 -20.94 -24.37 8.22
C GLY A 135 -20.71 -22.88 7.93
N LYS A 136 -19.98 -22.15 8.79
CA LYS A 136 -19.70 -20.71 8.65
C LYS A 136 -18.29 -20.49 8.10
N SER A 137 -18.16 -19.69 7.04
CA SER A 137 -16.84 -19.30 6.53
C SER A 137 -16.26 -18.08 7.26
N SER A 138 -14.95 -17.85 7.11
CA SER A 138 -14.28 -16.66 7.64
C SER A 138 -14.92 -15.35 7.15
N LEU A 139 -15.32 -15.30 5.87
CA LEU A 139 -16.07 -14.16 5.32
C LEU A 139 -17.46 -14.00 5.98
N PHE A 140 -18.15 -15.10 6.27
CA PHE A 140 -19.43 -15.06 6.96
C PHE A 140 -19.26 -14.47 8.37
N LEU A 141 -18.26 -14.93 9.13
CA LEU A 141 -17.96 -14.43 10.48
C LEU A 141 -17.64 -12.92 10.48
N ALA A 142 -16.79 -12.47 9.56
CA ALA A 142 -16.44 -11.05 9.43
C ALA A 142 -17.69 -10.17 9.16
N ARG A 143 -18.63 -10.67 8.34
CA ARG A 143 -19.90 -9.98 8.05
C ARG A 143 -20.87 -10.01 9.23
N SER A 144 -20.98 -11.12 9.94
CA SER A 144 -21.90 -11.23 11.09
C SER A 144 -21.48 -10.34 12.24
N VAL A 145 -20.16 -10.13 12.43
CA VAL A 145 -19.63 -9.20 13.44
C VAL A 145 -19.71 -7.74 12.99
N GLY A 146 -19.75 -7.48 11.67
CA GLY A 146 -19.83 -6.12 11.12
C GLY A 146 -18.46 -5.46 10.89
N ASN A 147 -17.37 -6.24 10.83
CA ASN A 147 -16.02 -5.75 10.62
C ASN A 147 -15.77 -5.36 9.14
N LEU A 148 -16.36 -4.25 8.68
CA LEU A 148 -16.29 -3.80 7.27
C LEU A 148 -14.86 -3.76 6.68
N PRO A 149 -13.82 -3.27 7.40
CA PRO A 149 -12.45 -3.31 6.89
C PRO A 149 -11.94 -4.72 6.60
N VAL A 150 -12.26 -5.68 7.48
CA VAL A 150 -11.90 -7.10 7.33
C VAL A 150 -12.66 -7.74 6.18
N VAL A 151 -13.96 -7.46 6.05
CA VAL A 151 -14.77 -7.92 4.91
C VAL A 151 -14.17 -7.46 3.57
N ASN A 152 -13.75 -6.19 3.48
CA ASN A 152 -13.11 -5.67 2.27
C ASN A 152 -11.80 -6.38 1.94
N VAL A 153 -10.98 -6.70 2.95
CA VAL A 153 -9.75 -7.47 2.77
C VAL A 153 -10.06 -8.87 2.21
N LEU A 154 -10.99 -9.60 2.84
CA LEU A 154 -11.38 -10.95 2.42
C LEU A 154 -11.97 -10.97 1.00
N GLU A 155 -12.88 -10.06 0.68
CA GLU A 155 -13.47 -9.96 -0.66
C GLU A 155 -12.42 -9.64 -1.73
N SER A 156 -11.47 -8.76 -1.40
CA SER A 156 -10.37 -8.43 -2.32
C SER A 156 -9.46 -9.64 -2.55
N ALA A 157 -9.22 -10.45 -1.52
CA ALA A 157 -8.40 -11.63 -1.63
C ALA A 157 -9.10 -12.80 -2.33
N ILE A 158 -10.40 -13.01 -2.10
CA ILE A 158 -11.21 -14.00 -2.85
C ILE A 158 -11.17 -13.69 -4.35
N LYS A 159 -11.23 -12.40 -4.71
CA LYS A 159 -11.05 -11.98 -6.11
C LYS A 159 -9.67 -12.39 -6.63
N TYR A 160 -8.61 -12.18 -5.85
CA TYR A 160 -7.23 -12.49 -6.22
C TYR A 160 -6.90 -14.00 -6.29
N LEU A 161 -7.45 -14.80 -5.37
CA LEU A 161 -7.22 -16.25 -5.26
C LEU A 161 -7.88 -17.05 -6.38
N ASN A 162 -8.83 -16.45 -7.12
CA ASN A 162 -9.40 -17.09 -8.30
C ASN A 162 -8.29 -17.39 -9.34
N PRO A 163 -8.12 -18.66 -9.78
CA PRO A 163 -7.00 -19.06 -10.66
C PRO A 163 -6.96 -18.33 -12.01
N LYS A 164 -8.08 -17.72 -12.44
CA LYS A 164 -8.12 -16.83 -13.61
C LYS A 164 -7.36 -15.51 -13.40
N GLU A 165 -7.19 -15.06 -12.16
CA GLU A 165 -6.47 -13.82 -11.78
C GLU A 165 -5.05 -14.08 -11.25
N LYS A 166 -4.76 -15.25 -10.68
CA LYS A 166 -3.43 -15.67 -10.16
C LYS A 166 -2.29 -15.56 -11.21
N SER A 167 -2.62 -15.55 -12.50
CA SER A 167 -1.67 -15.30 -13.60
C SER A 167 -1.15 -13.86 -13.72
N ASN A 168 -1.57 -12.95 -12.83
CA ASN A 168 -1.24 -11.52 -12.89
C ASN A 168 0.09 -11.09 -12.23
N ASP A 169 0.90 -12.04 -11.74
CA ASP A 169 2.36 -11.83 -11.65
C ASP A 169 2.94 -11.84 -13.05
N LEU A 170 2.72 -10.68 -13.67
CA LEU A 170 2.83 -10.49 -15.09
C LEU A 170 4.22 -9.89 -15.35
N PRO A 171 5.12 -10.59 -16.08
CA PRO A 171 6.45 -10.04 -16.39
C PRO A 171 6.30 -8.67 -17.04
N LEU A 172 7.26 -7.75 -16.80
CA LEU A 172 7.25 -6.32 -17.16
C LEU A 172 6.49 -5.97 -18.46
N LYS A 173 6.84 -6.67 -19.55
CA LYS A 173 6.22 -6.48 -20.87
C LYS A 173 4.74 -6.84 -20.87
N ARG A 174 4.38 -7.98 -20.27
CA ARG A 174 2.99 -8.44 -20.17
C ARG A 174 2.17 -7.56 -19.22
N ALA A 175 2.75 -7.06 -18.11
CA ALA A 175 2.11 -6.10 -17.18
C ALA A 175 1.66 -4.83 -17.90
N LEU A 176 2.59 -4.13 -18.55
CA LEU A 176 2.30 -2.92 -19.31
C LEU A 176 1.30 -3.19 -20.46
N ILE A 177 1.43 -4.35 -21.11
CA ILE A 177 0.51 -4.75 -22.17
C ILE A 177 -0.91 -4.91 -21.62
N LYS A 178 -1.14 -5.66 -20.54
CA LYS A 178 -2.49 -5.84 -19.98
C LYS A 178 -3.04 -4.58 -19.28
N SER A 179 -2.19 -3.80 -18.61
CA SER A 179 -2.63 -2.66 -17.80
C SER A 179 -2.71 -1.33 -18.52
N ALA A 180 -2.20 -1.21 -19.75
CA ALA A 180 -2.22 0.06 -20.47
C ALA A 180 -2.35 -0.11 -21.99
N ILE A 181 -1.61 -1.02 -22.63
CA ILE A 181 -1.63 -1.13 -24.10
C ILE A 181 -2.92 -1.79 -24.61
N LEU A 182 -3.32 -2.93 -24.05
CA LEU A 182 -4.54 -3.64 -24.44
C LEU A 182 -5.79 -2.78 -24.21
N PRO A 183 -6.00 -2.15 -23.03
CA PRO A 183 -7.14 -1.27 -22.86
C PRO A 183 -7.06 -0.03 -23.77
N ALA A 184 -5.86 0.51 -24.08
CA ALA A 184 -5.73 1.58 -25.08
C ALA A 184 -6.18 1.14 -26.48
N ILE A 185 -5.83 -0.07 -26.92
CA ILE A 185 -6.30 -0.64 -28.19
C ILE A 185 -7.82 -0.86 -28.15
N GLU A 186 -8.34 -1.45 -27.07
CA GLU A 186 -9.78 -1.67 -26.86
C GLU A 186 -10.57 -0.36 -26.93
N ILE A 187 -10.13 0.66 -26.16
CA ILE A 187 -10.71 2.00 -26.16
C ILE A 187 -10.62 2.61 -27.57
N SER A 188 -9.48 2.47 -28.25
CA SER A 188 -9.33 2.99 -29.62
C SER A 188 -10.33 2.37 -30.59
N ILE A 189 -10.55 1.06 -30.52
CA ILE A 189 -11.51 0.34 -31.36
C ILE A 189 -12.94 0.77 -31.03
N ILE A 190 -13.32 0.78 -29.74
CA ILE A 190 -14.66 1.18 -29.29
C ILE A 190 -14.96 2.62 -29.70
N THR A 191 -14.00 3.53 -29.46
CA THR A 191 -14.12 4.94 -29.86
C THR A 191 -14.17 5.08 -31.38
N PHE A 192 -13.33 4.37 -32.14
CA PHE A 192 -13.40 4.40 -33.60
C PHE A 192 -14.76 3.94 -34.13
N LEU A 193 -15.33 2.88 -33.53
CA LEU A 193 -16.67 2.41 -33.86
C LEU A 193 -17.74 3.44 -33.47
N PHE A 194 -17.60 4.08 -32.31
CA PHE A 194 -18.53 5.11 -31.83
C PHE A 194 -18.54 6.37 -32.71
N LEU A 195 -17.38 6.80 -33.18
CA LEU A 195 -17.24 8.03 -33.95
C LEU A 195 -17.57 7.86 -35.44
N ASN A 196 -17.58 6.63 -35.97
CA ASN A 196 -17.79 6.38 -37.40
C ASN A 196 -19.11 5.64 -37.72
N PHE A 197 -19.79 5.06 -36.73
CA PHE A 197 -21.07 4.36 -36.90
C PHE A 197 -22.16 4.97 -36.00
N ASN A 198 -23.43 4.65 -36.28
CA ASN A 198 -24.59 5.21 -35.55
C ASN A 198 -24.50 4.92 -34.04
N LEU A 199 -24.97 5.86 -33.20
CA LEU A 199 -25.01 5.80 -31.74
C LEU A 199 -25.53 4.45 -31.21
N LEU A 200 -26.51 3.86 -31.89
CA LEU A 200 -27.08 2.54 -31.54
C LEU A 200 -26.04 1.40 -31.64
N PHE A 201 -25.20 1.44 -32.68
CA PHE A 201 -24.16 0.44 -32.93
C PHE A 201 -23.01 0.58 -31.92
N ALA A 202 -22.71 1.82 -31.56
CA ALA A 202 -21.70 2.15 -30.57
C ALA A 202 -22.13 1.77 -29.14
N LEU A 203 -23.38 2.03 -28.79
CA LEU A 203 -23.99 1.56 -27.54
C LEU A 203 -24.05 0.03 -27.50
N ALA A 204 -24.38 -0.64 -28.61
CA ALA A 204 -24.35 -2.09 -28.70
C ALA A 204 -22.94 -2.67 -28.52
N ALA A 205 -21.90 -2.01 -29.06
CA ALA A 205 -20.50 -2.41 -28.85
C ALA A 205 -20.04 -2.20 -27.41
N ILE A 206 -20.40 -1.07 -26.78
CA ILE A 206 -20.11 -0.78 -25.36
C ILE A 206 -20.83 -1.77 -24.44
N VAL A 207 -22.11 -2.04 -24.69
CA VAL A 207 -22.92 -3.01 -23.95
C VAL A 207 -22.36 -4.42 -24.12
N SER A 208 -22.03 -4.83 -25.35
CA SER A 208 -21.44 -6.14 -25.64
C SER A 208 -20.08 -6.30 -24.95
N PHE A 209 -19.23 -5.27 -25.02
CA PHE A 209 -17.92 -5.27 -24.38
C PHE A 209 -18.01 -5.30 -22.84
N HIS A 210 -18.91 -4.49 -22.26
CA HIS A 210 -19.14 -4.48 -20.82
C HIS A 210 -19.73 -5.82 -20.34
N PHE A 211 -20.66 -6.40 -21.11
CA PHE A 211 -21.27 -7.70 -20.82
C PHE A 211 -20.26 -8.86 -20.90
N LEU A 212 -19.35 -8.83 -21.88
CA LEU A 212 -18.28 -9.81 -22.04
C LEU A 212 -17.25 -9.75 -20.89
N LYS A 213 -16.97 -8.54 -20.36
CA LYS A 213 -15.91 -8.33 -19.35
C LYS A 213 -16.40 -8.52 -17.91
N THR A 214 -17.65 -8.15 -17.57
CA THR A 214 -18.11 -8.18 -16.17
C THR A 214 -18.88 -9.43 -15.76
N LYS A 215 -19.35 -10.28 -16.69
CA LYS A 215 -20.23 -11.43 -16.43
C LYS A 215 -21.44 -11.15 -15.49
N LYS A 216 -21.77 -9.88 -15.16
CA LYS A 216 -22.95 -9.40 -14.42
C LYS A 216 -23.21 -7.90 -14.68
N LYS A 217 -24.46 -7.50 -14.36
CA LYS A 217 -25.25 -6.29 -14.70
C LYS A 217 -24.52 -4.98 -15.05
N LEU A 218 -25.07 -4.32 -16.08
CA LEU A 218 -24.78 -2.95 -16.51
C LEU A 218 -25.03 -1.96 -15.36
N ILE A 219 -23.99 -1.37 -14.77
CA ILE A 219 -24.13 -0.21 -13.88
C ILE A 219 -23.25 0.89 -14.47
N PHE A 220 -23.90 1.85 -15.14
CA PHE A 220 -23.29 3.02 -15.75
C PHE A 220 -23.21 4.15 -14.69
N SER A 221 -22.32 4.03 -13.71
CA SER A 221 -22.18 5.04 -12.66
C SER A 221 -20.98 5.96 -12.93
N PHE A 222 -21.18 6.92 -13.83
CA PHE A 222 -20.23 8.00 -14.15
C PHE A 222 -19.93 8.96 -12.97
N PRO A 223 -20.83 9.20 -11.98
CA PRO A 223 -20.52 10.10 -10.85
C PRO A 223 -19.69 9.46 -9.71
N LEU A 224 -19.57 8.13 -9.65
CA LEU A 224 -18.80 7.40 -8.63
C LEU A 224 -17.29 7.30 -8.95
N ILE A 225 -16.83 8.02 -9.97
CA ILE A 225 -15.43 8.03 -10.44
C ILE A 225 -14.52 8.84 -9.50
N PHE A 226 -15.06 9.71 -8.66
CA PHE A 226 -14.29 10.68 -7.86
C PHE A 226 -14.39 10.52 -6.33
N GLN A 227 -15.25 9.64 -5.81
CA GLN A 227 -15.27 9.38 -4.37
C GLN A 227 -14.13 8.43 -4.01
N GLY A 228 -13.25 8.92 -3.12
CA GLY A 228 -12.15 8.16 -2.57
C GLY A 228 -12.61 6.86 -1.92
N TYR A 229 -11.64 5.95 -1.77
CA TYR A 229 -11.72 4.58 -1.24
C TYR A 229 -11.88 3.49 -2.30
N HIS A 230 -10.74 2.81 -2.52
CA HIS A 230 -10.57 1.52 -3.21
C HIS A 230 -11.03 1.41 -4.67
N PHE A 231 -10.36 2.15 -5.56
CA PHE A 231 -10.41 1.84 -6.99
C PHE A 231 -9.68 0.51 -7.29
N GLY A 232 -10.40 -0.43 -7.90
CA GLY A 232 -9.87 -1.70 -8.41
C GLY A 232 -8.92 -1.52 -9.60
N TYR A 233 -8.11 -2.55 -9.87
CA TYR A 233 -7.10 -2.60 -10.94
C TYR A 233 -7.62 -2.15 -12.32
N GLU A 234 -8.88 -2.44 -12.62
CA GLU A 234 -9.54 -2.19 -13.92
C GLU A 234 -9.79 -0.70 -14.24
N ARG A 235 -9.80 0.19 -13.23
CA ARG A 235 -10.07 1.63 -13.44
C ARG A 235 -8.80 2.48 -13.53
N LEU A 236 -7.68 2.00 -12.97
CA LEU A 236 -6.37 2.65 -13.08
C LEU A 236 -5.71 2.41 -14.45
N SER A 237 -5.96 1.24 -15.05
CA SER A 237 -5.53 0.92 -16.41
C SER A 237 -6.18 1.83 -17.46
N PHE A 238 -7.36 2.37 -17.16
CA PHE A 238 -8.07 3.29 -18.03
C PHE A 238 -7.32 4.62 -18.19
N PHE A 239 -6.91 5.25 -17.09
CA PHE A 239 -6.18 6.53 -17.14
C PHE A 239 -4.81 6.39 -17.83
N SER A 240 -4.04 5.34 -17.51
CA SER A 240 -2.75 5.09 -18.18
C SER A 240 -2.90 4.81 -19.67
N SER A 241 -3.97 4.14 -20.09
CA SER A 241 -4.29 3.90 -21.50
C SER A 241 -4.57 5.21 -22.24
N PHE A 242 -5.35 6.10 -21.65
CA PHE A 242 -5.64 7.40 -22.25
C PHE A 242 -4.41 8.28 -22.34
N THR A 243 -3.52 8.27 -21.35
CA THR A 243 -2.24 8.97 -21.45
C THR A 243 -1.43 8.49 -22.65
N ILE A 244 -1.38 7.18 -22.92
CA ILE A 244 -0.72 6.64 -24.12
C ILE A 244 -1.41 7.15 -25.39
N LEU A 245 -2.74 7.10 -25.47
CA LEU A 245 -3.49 7.60 -26.63
C LEU A 245 -3.30 9.10 -26.86
N THR A 246 -3.20 9.88 -25.79
CA THR A 246 -2.88 11.30 -25.83
C THR A 246 -1.49 11.52 -26.41
N CYS A 247 -0.46 10.82 -25.92
CA CYS A 247 0.89 10.89 -26.48
C CYS A 247 0.94 10.52 -27.97
N LEU A 248 0.25 9.45 -28.38
CA LEU A 248 0.20 9.02 -29.78
C LEU A 248 -0.53 10.05 -30.66
N THR A 249 -1.68 10.56 -30.20
CA THR A 249 -2.44 11.58 -30.93
C THR A 249 -1.63 12.88 -31.04
N TRP A 250 -0.94 13.25 -29.97
CA TRP A 250 -0.05 14.41 -29.96
C TRP A 250 1.05 14.27 -31.02
N LEU A 251 1.76 13.15 -31.01
CA LEU A 251 2.92 12.90 -31.88
C LEU A 251 2.56 12.73 -33.35
N PHE A 252 1.47 12.01 -33.66
CA PHE A 252 1.14 11.61 -35.04
C PHE A 252 0.01 12.41 -35.70
N LYS A 253 -0.82 13.12 -34.93
CA LYS A 253 -1.94 13.90 -35.49
C LYS A 253 -1.78 15.40 -35.27
N ILE A 254 -1.35 15.84 -34.10
CA ILE A 254 -1.29 17.27 -33.78
C ILE A 254 0.04 17.88 -34.26
N ILE A 255 1.17 17.39 -33.76
CA ILE A 255 2.49 17.98 -34.01
C ILE A 255 2.91 18.05 -35.48
N PRO A 256 2.58 17.08 -36.36
CA PRO A 256 2.94 17.17 -37.78
C PRO A 256 2.38 18.40 -38.50
N HIS A 257 1.27 18.97 -38.02
CA HIS A 257 0.65 20.18 -38.60
C HIS A 257 1.27 21.48 -38.08
N SER A 258 2.11 21.40 -37.04
CA SER A 258 2.79 22.59 -36.53
C SER A 258 4.06 22.86 -37.34
N ASP A 259 4.30 24.11 -37.73
CA ASP A 259 5.55 24.52 -38.35
C ASP A 259 6.66 24.82 -37.33
N SER A 260 6.27 24.96 -36.05
CA SER A 260 7.20 25.28 -34.96
C SER A 260 8.16 24.12 -34.65
N LEU A 261 9.43 24.28 -35.03
CA LEU A 261 10.52 23.36 -34.64
C LEU A 261 10.64 23.25 -33.11
N LEU A 262 10.46 24.36 -32.40
CA LEU A 262 10.52 24.40 -30.94
C LEU A 262 9.47 23.46 -30.33
N LEU A 263 8.22 23.51 -30.81
CA LEU A 263 7.14 22.66 -30.31
C LEU A 263 7.40 21.18 -30.60
N LYS A 264 7.94 20.85 -31.78
CA LYS A 264 8.36 19.48 -32.15
C LYS A 264 9.43 18.95 -31.21
N LEU A 265 10.52 19.70 -31.02
CA LEU A 265 11.62 19.32 -30.13
C LEU A 265 11.15 19.15 -28.69
N PHE A 266 10.34 20.09 -28.21
CA PHE A 266 9.82 20.07 -26.86
C PHE A 266 8.90 18.87 -26.61
N THR A 267 8.06 18.53 -27.58
CA THR A 267 7.21 17.33 -27.52
C THR A 267 8.04 16.06 -27.43
N ILE A 268 9.01 15.89 -28.33
CA ILE A 268 9.88 14.69 -28.33
C ILE A 268 10.66 14.59 -27.03
N LEU A 269 11.22 15.70 -26.54
CA LEU A 269 12.00 15.75 -25.30
C LEU A 269 11.13 15.39 -24.08
N SER A 270 9.93 15.94 -23.97
CA SER A 270 9.01 15.65 -22.86
C SER A 270 8.58 14.18 -22.82
N LEU A 271 8.27 13.59 -23.98
CA LEU A 271 7.92 12.16 -24.09
C LEU A 271 9.11 11.26 -23.75
N LEU A 272 10.32 11.62 -24.19
CA LEU A 272 11.55 10.91 -23.84
C LEU A 272 11.83 10.99 -22.34
N LEU A 273 11.68 12.16 -21.72
CA LEU A 273 11.83 12.35 -20.28
C LEU A 273 10.85 11.49 -19.48
N VAL A 274 9.57 11.44 -19.87
CA VAL A 274 8.57 10.55 -19.24
C VAL A 274 9.02 9.10 -19.33
N LEU A 275 9.45 8.64 -20.51
CA LEU A 275 9.94 7.27 -20.69
C LEU A 275 11.17 6.99 -19.82
N LEU A 276 12.14 7.89 -19.79
CA LEU A 276 13.36 7.74 -19.00
C LEU A 276 13.06 7.68 -17.50
N PHE A 277 12.21 8.56 -16.97
CA PHE A 277 11.81 8.52 -15.56
C PHE A 277 10.98 7.27 -15.22
N PHE A 278 10.08 6.86 -16.12
CA PHE A 278 9.33 5.61 -15.96
C PHE A 278 10.24 4.38 -15.92
N LEU A 279 11.30 4.35 -16.73
CA LEU A 279 12.29 3.26 -16.68
C LEU A 279 13.21 3.37 -15.46
N LYS A 280 13.62 4.59 -15.08
CA LYS A 280 14.50 4.85 -13.94
C LYS A 280 13.86 4.37 -12.64
N ILE A 281 12.64 4.80 -12.35
CA ILE A 281 11.98 4.52 -11.07
C ILE A 281 11.78 3.03 -10.79
N ARG A 282 11.64 2.23 -11.84
CA ARG A 282 11.48 0.77 -11.73
C ARG A 282 12.76 0.04 -11.38
N LYS A 283 13.91 0.65 -11.66
CA LYS A 283 15.23 0.13 -11.31
C LYS A 283 15.70 0.63 -9.95
N LEU A 284 15.09 1.67 -9.42
CA LEU A 284 15.43 2.20 -8.12
C LEU A 284 14.88 1.30 -7.02
N ASP A 285 15.75 1.01 -6.06
CA ASP A 285 15.38 0.43 -4.79
C ASP A 285 14.42 1.40 -4.04
N PRO A 286 13.26 0.94 -3.53
CA PRO A 286 12.38 1.76 -2.70
C PRO A 286 12.99 2.19 -1.36
N GLY A 287 14.09 1.58 -0.92
CA GLY A 287 14.72 1.79 0.39
C GLY A 287 14.80 0.52 1.22
N VAL A 288 15.08 -0.63 0.60
CA VAL A 288 15.21 -1.92 1.28
C VAL A 288 16.37 -1.87 2.29
N ILE A 289 16.10 -2.34 3.51
CA ILE A 289 17.09 -2.40 4.58
C ILE A 289 17.90 -3.69 4.41
N SER A 290 19.10 -3.57 3.83
CA SER A 290 20.00 -4.69 3.51
C SER A 290 21.08 -4.96 4.56
N GLU A 291 21.56 -3.93 5.27
CA GLU A 291 22.84 -3.94 5.98
C GLU A 291 22.79 -4.20 7.50
N GLN A 292 21.61 -4.44 8.07
CA GLN A 292 21.50 -4.63 9.53
C GLN A 292 21.75 -6.08 9.93
N PRO A 293 22.67 -6.36 10.88
CA PRO A 293 22.83 -7.70 11.43
C PRO A 293 21.54 -8.12 12.14
N GLN A 294 21.21 -9.41 12.04
CA GLN A 294 20.11 -9.98 12.79
C GLN A 294 20.41 -9.87 14.28
N LEU A 295 19.41 -9.49 15.07
CA LEU A 295 19.55 -9.39 16.52
C LEU A 295 19.78 -10.78 17.10
N THR A 296 20.81 -10.91 17.95
CA THR A 296 20.97 -12.10 18.79
C THR A 296 19.90 -12.13 19.89
N SER A 297 19.70 -13.28 20.53
CA SER A 297 18.78 -13.43 21.66
C SER A 297 19.11 -12.44 22.79
N GLU A 298 20.39 -12.24 23.07
CA GLU A 298 20.87 -11.31 24.11
C GLU A 298 20.60 -9.85 23.74
N GLN A 299 20.87 -9.46 22.49
CA GLN A 299 20.56 -8.11 22.01
C GLN A 299 19.06 -7.81 22.04
N TYR A 300 18.24 -8.77 21.63
CA TYR A 300 16.78 -8.66 21.69
C TYR A 300 16.31 -8.40 23.14
N VAL A 301 16.74 -9.23 24.07
CA VAL A 301 16.36 -9.13 25.50
C VAL A 301 16.85 -7.80 26.07
N ASN A 302 18.09 -7.40 25.83
CA ASN A 302 18.61 -6.12 26.34
C ASN A 302 17.82 -4.91 25.82
N LEU A 303 17.50 -4.87 24.51
CA LEU A 303 16.74 -3.77 23.91
C LEU A 303 15.31 -3.67 24.47
N VAL A 304 14.62 -4.79 24.62
CA VAL A 304 13.27 -4.81 25.20
C VAL A 304 13.31 -4.41 26.66
N THR A 305 14.20 -5.04 27.44
CA THR A 305 14.18 -4.88 28.89
C THR A 305 14.67 -3.53 29.38
N ASN A 306 15.44 -2.82 28.57
CA ASN A 306 15.83 -1.42 28.81
C ASN A 306 14.79 -0.42 28.26
N ASN A 307 13.60 -0.88 27.82
CA ASN A 307 12.57 -0.07 27.18
C ASN A 307 13.08 0.71 25.95
N GLU A 308 14.06 0.14 25.24
CA GLU A 308 14.59 0.75 24.03
C GLU A 308 13.87 0.31 22.77
N MET A 309 13.21 -0.85 22.79
CA MET A 309 12.47 -1.42 21.67
C MET A 309 11.11 -1.94 22.10
N ASN A 310 10.06 -1.52 21.39
CA ASN A 310 8.70 -2.02 21.56
C ASN A 310 8.38 -3.19 20.61
N GLU A 311 7.32 -3.94 20.88
CA GLU A 311 6.82 -5.05 20.05
C GLU A 311 6.67 -4.68 18.57
N ASN A 312 6.13 -3.49 18.30
CA ASN A 312 5.89 -2.98 16.95
C ASN A 312 7.15 -2.48 16.24
N GLU A 313 8.27 -2.33 16.96
CA GLU A 313 9.55 -1.88 16.43
C GLU A 313 10.45 -3.06 16.09
N PHE A 314 10.07 -4.28 16.42
CA PHE A 314 10.78 -5.48 16.00
C PHE A 314 10.15 -6.04 14.70
N CYS A 315 10.99 -6.57 13.80
CA CYS A 315 10.53 -7.32 12.64
C CYS A 315 10.92 -8.79 12.80
N PRO A 316 9.97 -9.71 13.01
CA PRO A 316 10.29 -11.11 13.21
C PRO A 316 10.83 -11.78 11.93
N VAL A 317 10.33 -11.40 10.76
CA VAL A 317 10.79 -11.93 9.46
C VAL A 317 12.25 -11.55 9.18
N CYS A 318 12.60 -10.28 9.37
CA CYS A 318 13.96 -9.80 9.12
C CYS A 318 14.90 -10.04 10.30
N LYS A 319 14.36 -10.35 11.50
CA LYS A 319 15.06 -10.40 12.80
C LYS A 319 15.86 -9.13 13.12
N ILE A 320 15.30 -7.95 12.82
CA ILE A 320 15.93 -6.65 13.09
C ILE A 320 15.02 -5.75 13.92
N ARG A 321 15.63 -4.79 14.61
CA ARG A 321 14.92 -3.58 15.05
C ARG A 321 14.64 -2.72 13.82
N LYS A 322 13.36 -2.45 13.57
CA LYS A 322 12.88 -1.56 12.50
C LYS A 322 13.28 -0.12 12.82
N PRO A 323 13.94 0.59 11.89
CA PRO A 323 14.03 2.04 11.95
C PRO A 323 12.66 2.69 11.94
N LEU A 324 12.57 3.89 12.48
CA LEU A 324 11.39 4.73 12.50
C LEU A 324 10.85 4.93 11.08
N ARG A 325 9.52 4.85 10.91
CA ARG A 325 8.82 4.93 9.61
C ARG A 325 9.14 3.80 8.62
N SER A 326 9.83 2.74 9.04
CA SER A 326 10.03 1.55 8.21
C SER A 326 8.89 0.55 8.35
N LYS A 327 8.68 -0.26 7.30
CA LYS A 327 7.64 -1.30 7.27
C LYS A 327 8.18 -2.58 6.62
N HIS A 328 7.87 -3.75 7.19
CA HIS A 328 8.07 -5.00 6.47
C HIS A 328 7.08 -5.09 5.30
N VAL A 329 7.60 -5.29 4.09
CA VAL A 329 6.80 -5.46 2.89
C VAL A 329 6.89 -6.93 2.48
N SER A 330 5.85 -7.71 2.76
CA SER A 330 5.81 -9.15 2.49
C SER A 330 6.14 -9.49 1.04
N ALA A 331 5.61 -8.73 0.09
CA ALA A 331 5.89 -8.89 -1.34
C ALA A 331 7.36 -8.65 -1.74
N ILE A 332 8.15 -7.94 -0.91
CA ILE A 332 9.60 -7.77 -1.07
C ILE A 332 10.37 -8.78 -0.20
N GLY A 333 9.74 -9.29 0.87
CA GLY A 333 10.36 -10.13 1.89
C GLY A 333 11.34 -9.38 2.80
N ARG A 334 11.32 -8.04 2.79
CA ARG A 334 12.26 -7.19 3.56
C ARG A 334 11.57 -5.95 4.12
N CYS A 335 12.20 -5.36 5.14
CA CYS A 335 11.82 -4.03 5.63
C CYS A 335 12.24 -2.95 4.65
N VAL A 336 11.36 -2.00 4.38
CA VAL A 336 11.60 -0.81 3.56
C VAL A 336 11.58 0.43 4.44
N SER A 337 12.65 1.22 4.38
CA SER A 337 12.79 2.51 5.05
C SER A 337 11.83 3.55 4.48
N LYS A 338 11.23 4.35 5.36
CA LYS A 338 10.23 5.38 5.02
C LYS A 338 9.22 4.89 3.97
N TYR A 339 8.62 3.72 4.21
CA TYR A 339 7.69 3.12 3.26
C TYR A 339 6.48 4.03 3.03
N SER A 340 6.14 4.28 1.75
CA SER A 340 5.01 5.12 1.38
C SER A 340 3.83 4.30 0.92
N HIS A 341 3.93 3.60 -0.21
CA HIS A 341 2.82 2.78 -0.74
C HIS A 341 3.30 1.89 -1.88
N PHE A 342 2.46 0.94 -2.28
CA PHE A 342 2.57 0.28 -3.57
C PHE A 342 1.76 1.05 -4.63
N SER A 343 2.43 1.60 -5.64
CA SER A 343 1.75 2.28 -6.74
C SER A 343 1.16 1.25 -7.69
N LYS A 344 -0.18 1.14 -7.69
CA LYS A 344 -0.91 0.23 -8.58
C LYS A 344 -0.73 0.59 -10.07
N THR A 345 -0.65 1.89 -10.39
CA THR A 345 -0.53 2.38 -11.78
C THR A 345 0.78 1.93 -12.42
N PHE A 346 1.89 2.11 -11.69
CA PHE A 346 3.22 1.83 -12.20
C PHE A 346 3.74 0.45 -11.76
N ARG A 347 3.03 -0.25 -10.86
CA ARG A 347 3.44 -1.53 -10.26
C ARG A 347 4.86 -1.46 -9.69
N ILE A 348 5.06 -0.52 -8.78
CA ILE A 348 6.32 -0.30 -8.06
C ILE A 348 6.02 -0.04 -6.58
N PHE A 349 6.95 -0.41 -5.72
CA PHE A 349 6.95 0.04 -4.34
C PHE A 349 7.58 1.42 -4.26
N VAL A 350 6.96 2.34 -3.54
CA VAL A 350 7.45 3.70 -3.33
C VAL A 350 7.88 3.85 -1.87
N GLY A 351 9.10 4.31 -1.66
CA GLY A 351 9.69 4.56 -0.34
C GLY A 351 10.80 5.61 -0.42
N GLU A 352 11.67 5.65 0.60
CA GLU A 352 12.69 6.68 0.79
C GLU A 352 13.54 6.98 -0.47
N ASN A 353 13.96 5.94 -1.19
CA ASN A 353 14.99 6.08 -2.22
C ASN A 353 14.44 6.35 -3.63
N ASN A 354 13.12 6.26 -3.83
CA ASN A 354 12.51 6.48 -5.14
C ASN A 354 11.26 7.39 -5.11
N GLU A 355 10.86 7.91 -3.96
CA GLU A 355 9.70 8.81 -3.82
C GLU A 355 9.85 10.13 -4.60
N ARG A 356 11.08 10.63 -4.77
CA ARG A 356 11.35 11.86 -5.54
C ARG A 356 11.14 11.64 -7.02
N GLU A 357 11.70 10.57 -7.56
CA GLU A 357 11.50 10.16 -8.94
C GLU A 357 10.03 9.88 -9.24
N TYR A 358 9.31 9.31 -8.27
CA TYR A 358 7.86 9.14 -8.36
C TYR A 358 7.15 10.48 -8.54
N PHE A 359 7.44 11.45 -7.66
CA PHE A 359 6.87 12.79 -7.76
C PHE A 359 7.18 13.46 -9.09
N PHE A 360 8.45 13.44 -9.54
CA PHE A 360 8.82 14.03 -10.82
C PHE A 360 8.16 13.35 -12.02
N LEU A 361 7.96 12.02 -11.99
CA LEU A 361 7.22 11.33 -13.02
C LEU A 361 5.76 11.82 -13.11
N ILE A 362 5.08 12.01 -11.98
CA ILE A 362 3.72 12.56 -11.96
C ILE A 362 3.69 14.00 -12.48
N CYS A 363 4.67 14.84 -12.11
CA CYS A 363 4.79 16.20 -12.63
C CYS A 363 5.00 16.20 -14.16
N LEU A 364 5.88 15.34 -14.68
CA LEU A 364 6.15 15.21 -16.12
C LEU A 364 4.92 14.72 -16.89
N LEU A 365 4.14 13.78 -16.33
CA LEU A 365 2.88 13.32 -16.93
C LEU A 365 1.83 14.43 -16.96
N THR A 366 1.65 15.15 -15.85
CA THR A 366 0.76 16.33 -15.77
C THR A 366 1.16 17.38 -16.80
N PHE A 367 2.46 17.59 -16.93
CA PHE A 367 3.04 18.53 -17.88
C PHE A 367 2.77 18.13 -19.34
N VAL A 368 2.89 16.84 -19.69
CA VAL A 368 2.55 16.33 -21.02
C VAL A 368 1.08 16.61 -21.36
N HIS A 369 0.15 16.38 -20.44
CA HIS A 369 -1.27 16.67 -20.69
C HIS A 369 -1.55 18.18 -20.82
N PHE A 370 -0.87 19.02 -20.05
CA PHE A 370 -0.95 20.47 -20.22
C PHE A 370 -0.43 20.92 -21.59
N MET A 371 0.70 20.38 -22.03
CA MET A 371 1.30 20.69 -23.33
C MET A 371 0.48 20.17 -24.50
N PHE A 372 -0.24 19.06 -24.33
CA PHE A 372 -1.24 18.61 -25.28
C PHE A 372 -2.30 19.69 -25.50
N PHE A 373 -2.84 20.31 -24.44
CA PHE A 373 -3.84 21.38 -24.57
C PHE A 373 -3.28 22.60 -25.30
N LEU A 374 -2.06 23.02 -24.98
CA LEU A 374 -1.40 24.13 -25.68
C LEU A 374 -1.20 23.82 -27.17
N SER A 375 -0.74 22.61 -27.49
CA SER A 375 -0.53 22.17 -28.87
C SER A 375 -1.84 22.01 -29.64
N PHE A 376 -2.89 21.53 -28.95
CA PHE A 376 -4.23 21.46 -29.51
C PHE A 376 -4.78 22.84 -29.84
N TRP A 377 -4.55 23.84 -28.97
CA TRP A 377 -4.93 25.22 -29.25
C TRP A 377 -4.28 25.76 -30.54
N ILE A 378 -2.97 25.51 -30.72
CA ILE A 378 -2.27 25.88 -31.95
C ILE A 378 -2.86 25.14 -33.16
N PHE A 379 -3.15 23.85 -33.00
CA PHE A 379 -3.73 23.01 -34.04
C PHE A 379 -5.14 23.45 -34.45
N ILE A 380 -5.99 23.95 -33.55
CA ILE A 380 -7.31 24.47 -33.96
C ILE A 380 -7.19 25.81 -34.69
N THR A 381 -6.22 26.66 -34.31
CA THR A 381 -6.03 27.97 -34.96
C THR A 381 -5.50 27.87 -36.38
N SER A 382 -5.02 26.70 -36.83
CA SER A 382 -4.67 26.48 -38.23
C SER A 382 -5.87 26.20 -39.13
N TYR A 383 -7.09 26.16 -38.59
CA TYR A 383 -8.33 25.97 -39.36
C TYR A 383 -9.21 27.22 -39.25
N ASP A 384 -9.34 27.95 -40.34
CA ASP A 384 -10.10 29.21 -40.40
C ASP A 384 -11.60 29.03 -40.14
N GLU A 385 -12.15 27.83 -40.35
CA GLU A 385 -13.58 27.53 -40.20
C GLU A 385 -14.03 27.30 -38.75
N ILE A 386 -13.09 27.22 -37.78
CA ILE A 386 -13.42 26.94 -36.38
C ILE A 386 -13.76 28.25 -35.65
N PRO A 387 -14.91 28.34 -34.94
CA PRO A 387 -15.27 29.53 -34.20
C PRO A 387 -14.24 29.87 -33.10
N ASN A 388 -13.62 31.04 -33.17
CA ASN A 388 -12.68 31.56 -32.16
C ASN A 388 -13.34 31.97 -30.83
N ASN A 389 -14.64 31.71 -30.62
CA ASN A 389 -15.36 32.14 -29.43
C ASN A 389 -15.43 31.01 -28.38
N PRO A 390 -14.73 31.13 -27.23
CA PRO A 390 -14.68 30.10 -26.19
C PRO A 390 -16.04 29.84 -25.51
N PHE A 391 -17.01 30.75 -25.64
CA PHE A 391 -18.33 30.61 -25.02
C PHE A 391 -19.32 29.76 -25.84
N LYS A 392 -18.94 29.35 -27.06
CA LYS A 392 -19.78 28.49 -27.92
C LYS A 392 -19.27 27.05 -27.97
N PHE A 393 -19.04 26.43 -26.80
CA PHE A 393 -18.48 25.08 -26.69
C PHE A 393 -19.22 24.02 -27.54
N ILE A 394 -20.56 24.05 -27.54
CA ILE A 394 -21.37 23.10 -28.34
C ILE A 394 -21.13 23.30 -29.85
N THR A 395 -21.08 24.55 -30.31
CA THR A 395 -20.79 24.87 -31.70
C THR A 395 -19.37 24.46 -32.07
N PHE A 396 -18.39 24.74 -31.20
CA PHE A 396 -17.00 24.30 -31.37
C PHE A 396 -16.93 22.77 -31.54
N CYS A 397 -17.53 22.00 -30.63
CA CYS A 397 -17.53 20.53 -30.73
C CYS A 397 -18.18 20.05 -32.03
N ARG A 398 -19.28 20.67 -32.45
CA ARG A 398 -19.97 20.30 -33.71
C ARG A 398 -19.08 20.54 -34.92
N GLU A 399 -18.50 21.73 -35.05
CA GLU A 399 -17.67 22.08 -36.20
C GLU A 399 -16.36 21.27 -36.21
N PHE A 400 -15.67 21.18 -35.07
CA PHE A 400 -14.44 20.39 -34.98
C PHE A 400 -14.67 18.89 -35.21
N SER A 401 -15.85 18.36 -34.87
CA SER A 401 -16.19 16.95 -35.17
C SER A 401 -16.22 16.64 -36.67
N LYS A 402 -16.37 17.66 -37.53
CA LYS A 402 -16.26 17.51 -38.99
C LYS A 402 -14.80 17.37 -39.43
N VAL A 403 -13.86 18.02 -38.72
CA VAL A 403 -12.42 17.95 -38.96
C VAL A 403 -11.84 16.64 -38.43
N SER A 404 -12.00 16.37 -37.13
CA SER A 404 -11.50 15.14 -36.52
C SER A 404 -12.25 14.76 -35.25
N ARG A 405 -13.12 13.76 -35.37
CA ARG A 405 -13.83 13.17 -34.24
C ARG A 405 -12.89 12.53 -33.21
N TRP A 406 -11.80 11.93 -33.68
CA TRP A 406 -10.80 11.27 -32.82
C TRP A 406 -10.06 12.29 -31.94
N VAL A 407 -9.53 13.35 -32.55
CA VAL A 407 -8.79 14.37 -31.80
C VAL A 407 -9.73 15.08 -30.83
N LEU A 408 -11.01 15.30 -31.20
CA LEU A 408 -12.03 15.86 -30.30
C LEU A 408 -12.25 14.97 -29.07
N PHE A 409 -12.37 13.67 -29.29
CA PHE A 409 -12.56 12.70 -28.20
C PHE A 409 -11.38 12.72 -27.22
N ILE A 410 -10.16 12.67 -27.74
CA ILE A 410 -8.95 12.73 -26.92
C ILE A 410 -8.87 14.06 -26.16
N PHE A 411 -9.17 15.18 -26.81
CA PHE A 411 -9.22 16.50 -26.17
C PHE A 411 -10.22 16.55 -25.01
N LEU A 412 -11.46 16.10 -25.23
CA LEU A 412 -12.49 16.08 -24.18
C LEU A 412 -12.09 15.18 -23.01
N PHE A 413 -11.53 14.00 -23.31
CA PHE A 413 -11.13 13.05 -22.29
C PHE A 413 -9.91 13.51 -21.49
N ASN A 414 -8.98 14.24 -22.13
CA ASN A 414 -7.81 14.81 -21.47
C ASN A 414 -8.15 15.76 -20.33
N PHE A 415 -9.32 16.40 -20.31
CA PHE A 415 -9.74 17.20 -19.15
C PHE A 415 -9.90 16.33 -17.89
N PHE A 416 -10.49 15.15 -18.03
CA PHE A 416 -10.68 14.22 -16.92
C PHE A 416 -9.35 13.62 -16.46
N VAL A 417 -8.47 13.27 -17.40
CA VAL A 417 -7.12 12.77 -17.08
C VAL A 417 -6.33 13.84 -16.33
N LEU A 418 -6.27 15.06 -16.86
CA LEU A 418 -5.56 16.17 -16.23
C LEU A 418 -6.14 16.51 -14.85
N ALA A 419 -7.47 16.52 -14.70
CA ALA A 419 -8.10 16.75 -13.41
C ALA A 419 -7.71 15.67 -12.38
N GLY A 420 -7.69 14.39 -12.79
CA GLY A 420 -7.25 13.29 -11.94
C GLY A 420 -5.77 13.39 -11.54
N GLU A 421 -4.91 13.73 -12.49
CA GLU A 421 -3.48 13.95 -12.24
C GLU A 421 -3.23 15.14 -11.31
N LEU A 422 -3.96 16.24 -11.48
CA LEU A 422 -3.88 17.40 -10.60
C LEU A 422 -4.34 17.09 -9.17
N LEU A 423 -5.39 16.28 -9.00
CA LEU A 423 -5.82 15.82 -7.68
C LEU A 423 -4.78 14.91 -7.03
N HIS A 424 -4.17 14.01 -7.81
CA HIS A 424 -3.10 13.14 -7.33
C HIS A 424 -1.84 13.92 -6.96
N LEU A 425 -1.46 14.89 -7.79
CA LEU A 425 -0.35 15.80 -7.53
C LEU A 425 -0.62 16.66 -6.30
N ARG A 426 -1.84 17.19 -6.13
CA ARG A 426 -2.26 17.90 -4.92
C ARG A 426 -2.11 17.02 -3.69
N LYS A 427 -2.53 15.75 -3.76
CA LYS A 427 -2.39 14.79 -2.66
C LYS A 427 -0.91 14.58 -2.32
N ILE A 428 -0.06 14.25 -3.30
CA ILE A 428 1.38 14.02 -3.05
C ILE A 428 2.05 15.28 -2.52
N SER A 429 1.78 16.45 -3.12
CA SER A 429 2.31 17.73 -2.65
C SER A 429 1.87 18.06 -1.23
N SER A 430 0.63 17.76 -0.85
CA SER A 430 0.18 17.92 0.54
C SER A 430 0.91 16.98 1.49
N HIS A 431 1.15 15.74 1.09
CA HIS A 431 1.90 14.76 1.89
C HIS A 431 3.36 15.18 2.08
N ILE A 432 4.00 15.72 1.03
CA ILE A 432 5.32 16.35 1.13
C ILE A 432 5.27 17.55 2.07
N GLY A 433 4.26 18.42 1.91
CA GLY A 433 4.06 19.62 2.73
C GLY A 433 3.86 19.33 4.20
N PHE A 434 3.22 18.22 4.57
CA PHE A 434 3.06 17.75 5.94
C PHE A 434 4.11 16.71 6.37
N ASN A 435 5.08 16.35 5.51
CA ASN A 435 6.07 15.29 5.77
C ASN A 435 5.46 13.96 6.26
N ILE A 436 4.37 13.53 5.63
CA ILE A 436 3.63 12.31 5.99
C ILE A 436 3.58 11.36 4.80
N THR A 437 3.81 10.06 5.02
CA THR A 437 3.71 9.08 3.94
C THR A 437 2.27 8.64 3.68
N ASN A 438 2.00 8.04 2.52
CA ASN A 438 0.67 7.44 2.24
C ASN A 438 0.33 6.35 3.26
N TYR A 439 1.30 5.50 3.62
CA TYR A 439 1.14 4.45 4.62
C TYR A 439 0.78 5.03 5.99
N GLU A 440 1.47 6.10 6.40
CA GLU A 440 1.18 6.77 7.67
C GLU A 440 -0.24 7.33 7.69
N MET A 441 -0.65 8.02 6.62
CA MET A 441 -2.02 8.52 6.48
C MET A 441 -3.07 7.42 6.56
N GLU A 442 -2.84 6.28 5.89
CA GLU A 442 -3.78 5.16 5.89
C GLU A 442 -3.83 4.39 7.22
N ASN A 443 -2.77 4.49 8.03
CA ASN A 443 -2.62 3.75 9.29
C ASN A 443 -2.53 4.67 10.51
N LEU A 444 -3.00 5.91 10.39
CA LEU A 444 -2.92 6.95 11.42
C LEU A 444 -3.29 6.42 12.81
N GLY A 445 -4.42 5.73 12.93
CA GLY A 445 -4.93 5.20 14.21
C GLY A 445 -4.04 4.14 14.89
N ASN A 446 -3.13 3.51 14.16
CA ASN A 446 -2.25 2.44 14.68
C ASN A 446 -0.83 2.95 15.02
N LEU A 447 -0.49 4.18 14.63
CA LEU A 447 0.86 4.73 14.77
C LEU A 447 0.95 5.63 16.01
N LYS A 448 1.36 5.05 17.14
CA LYS A 448 1.46 5.76 18.44
C LYS A 448 2.26 7.06 18.36
N TYR A 449 3.33 7.11 17.55
CA TYR A 449 4.16 8.30 17.41
C TYR A 449 3.44 9.50 16.74
N MET A 450 2.25 9.28 16.16
CA MET A 450 1.41 10.34 15.56
C MET A 450 0.50 11.04 16.58
N PHE A 451 0.45 10.57 17.82
CA PHE A 451 -0.36 11.16 18.87
C PHE A 451 0.52 11.63 20.04
N ASN A 452 0.11 12.70 20.70
CA ASN A 452 0.74 13.16 21.94
C ASN A 452 0.23 12.36 23.16
N SER A 453 0.75 12.68 24.35
CA SER A 453 0.32 12.06 25.62
C SER A 453 -1.17 12.22 25.93
N GLN A 454 -1.83 13.21 25.32
CA GLN A 454 -3.26 13.49 25.44
C GLN A 454 -4.11 12.82 24.34
N ASN A 455 -3.53 11.92 23.55
CA ASN A 455 -4.17 11.29 22.38
C ASN A 455 -4.64 12.27 21.30
N VAL A 456 -4.06 13.46 21.25
CA VAL A 456 -4.31 14.45 20.19
C VAL A 456 -3.36 14.17 19.02
N LEU A 457 -3.91 14.15 17.81
CA LEU A 457 -3.14 13.97 16.59
C LEU A 457 -2.11 15.09 16.45
N GLN A 458 -0.83 14.71 16.47
CA GLN A 458 0.30 15.63 16.32
C GLN A 458 1.35 14.96 15.45
N ASN A 459 1.49 15.42 14.21
CA ASN A 459 2.52 14.92 13.31
C ASN A 459 3.90 15.43 13.76
N PRO A 460 4.80 14.56 14.28
CA PRO A 460 6.08 14.99 14.80
C PRO A 460 7.07 15.39 13.69
N PHE A 461 6.79 15.03 12.44
CA PHE A 461 7.66 15.27 11.30
C PHE A 461 7.32 16.54 10.52
N ASP A 462 6.19 17.18 10.85
CA ASP A 462 5.79 18.41 10.20
C ASP A 462 6.54 19.62 10.80
N ALA A 463 7.52 20.12 10.05
CA ALA A 463 8.25 21.35 10.36
C ALA A 463 7.74 22.57 9.56
N GLY A 464 6.57 22.47 8.94
CA GLY A 464 6.02 23.46 8.02
C GLY A 464 6.39 23.18 6.56
N ALA A 465 5.46 23.53 5.65
CA ALA A 465 5.52 23.14 4.24
C ALA A 465 6.83 23.49 3.52
N GLN A 466 7.44 24.64 3.83
CA GLN A 466 8.68 25.08 3.20
C GLN A 466 9.88 24.22 3.62
N ILE A 467 10.03 23.95 4.92
CA ILE A 467 11.13 23.12 5.46
C ILE A 467 10.96 21.67 5.00
N ASN A 468 9.73 21.16 5.05
CA ASN A 468 9.42 19.80 4.62
C ASN A 468 9.70 19.59 3.13
N SER A 469 9.29 20.55 2.28
CA SER A 469 9.58 20.50 0.83
C SER A 469 11.08 20.56 0.55
N ASN A 470 11.82 21.43 1.24
CA ASN A 470 13.28 21.49 1.10
C ASN A 470 13.94 20.16 1.52
N SER A 471 13.50 19.55 2.62
CA SER A 471 14.00 18.25 3.06
C SER A 471 13.70 17.14 2.04
N PHE A 472 12.51 17.16 1.43
CA PHE A 472 12.13 16.21 0.39
C PHE A 472 13.06 16.31 -0.82
N PHE A 473 13.25 17.49 -1.42
CA PHE A 473 14.02 17.59 -2.67
C PHE A 473 15.52 17.39 -2.48
N PHE A 474 16.09 17.88 -1.38
CA PHE A 474 17.55 17.89 -1.16
C PHE A 474 18.05 16.78 -0.23
N LYS A 475 17.22 15.77 0.07
CA LYS A 475 17.44 14.59 0.94
C LYS A 475 18.45 14.83 2.07
N THR A 476 17.91 15.12 3.24
CA THR A 476 18.71 15.55 4.40
C THR A 476 18.75 14.53 5.54
N ILE A 477 17.96 13.46 5.46
CA ILE A 477 17.81 12.45 6.51
C ILE A 477 17.90 11.06 5.87
N ASP A 478 18.71 10.19 6.49
CA ASP A 478 18.78 8.76 6.19
C ASP A 478 17.91 8.02 7.21
N TRP A 479 16.69 7.65 6.80
CA TRP A 479 15.71 7.05 7.72
C TRP A 479 16.07 5.63 8.14
N SER A 480 17.01 4.97 7.45
CA SER A 480 17.48 3.63 7.81
C SER A 480 18.26 3.59 9.13
N LYS A 481 18.66 4.75 9.67
CA LYS A 481 19.47 4.90 10.89
C LYS A 481 18.75 5.60 12.05
N ILE A 482 17.50 6.02 11.86
CA ILE A 482 16.71 6.73 12.87
C ILE A 482 15.81 5.70 13.53
N TYR A 483 15.89 5.53 14.86
CA TYR A 483 15.07 4.54 15.57
C TYR A 483 14.06 5.19 16.51
N LYS A 484 14.39 6.35 17.07
CA LYS A 484 13.52 7.14 17.95
C LYS A 484 13.38 8.56 17.42
N LEU A 485 12.33 9.26 17.86
CA LEU A 485 12.14 10.68 17.55
C LEU A 485 13.29 11.56 18.07
N THR A 486 13.93 11.15 19.17
CA THR A 486 15.10 11.82 19.76
C THR A 486 16.34 11.77 18.88
N ASP A 487 16.41 10.81 17.95
CA ASP A 487 17.55 10.65 17.04
C ASP A 487 17.51 11.64 15.87
N LEU A 488 16.39 12.36 15.71
CA LEU A 488 16.22 13.33 14.63
C LEU A 488 17.17 14.54 14.80
N PRO A 489 17.78 15.03 13.70
CA PRO A 489 18.62 16.21 13.77
C PRO A 489 17.84 17.42 14.32
N LYS A 490 18.43 18.20 15.23
CA LYS A 490 17.78 19.34 15.92
C LYS A 490 17.03 20.32 15.00
N LYS A 491 17.46 20.48 13.73
CA LYS A 491 16.79 21.33 12.73
C LYS A 491 15.42 20.81 12.25
N TYR A 492 15.12 19.53 12.46
CA TYR A 492 13.83 18.88 12.17
C TYR A 492 12.96 18.70 13.42
N VAL A 493 13.48 19.16 14.56
CA VAL A 493 12.89 19.05 15.89
C VAL A 493 12.25 20.40 16.24
N HIS A 494 11.32 20.90 15.42
CA HIS A 494 10.65 22.17 15.75
C HIS A 494 9.56 21.97 16.82
N ASN A 495 8.92 20.79 16.85
CA ASN A 495 7.84 20.46 17.77
C ASN A 495 8.25 19.67 19.03
N LEU A 496 9.46 19.08 19.14
CA LEU A 496 9.87 18.44 20.41
C LEU A 496 10.31 19.47 21.47
N ARG A 497 10.72 20.69 21.08
CA ARG A 497 10.97 21.77 22.06
C ARG A 497 9.70 22.15 22.84
N LEU A 498 8.52 22.06 22.22
CA LEU A 498 7.25 22.23 22.92
C LEU A 498 7.00 21.09 23.91
N ARG A 499 7.44 19.85 23.60
CA ARG A 499 7.35 18.71 24.55
C ARG A 499 8.30 18.84 25.73
N GLU A 500 9.53 19.34 25.54
CA GLU A 500 10.45 19.61 26.64
C GLU A 500 9.94 20.76 27.53
N LEU A 501 9.36 21.80 26.92
CA LEU A 501 8.74 22.92 27.64
C LEU A 501 7.45 22.50 28.39
N GLU A 502 6.55 21.74 27.75
CA GLU A 502 5.31 21.25 28.39
C GLU A 502 5.60 20.23 29.51
N ASN A 503 6.53 19.30 29.32
CA ASN A 503 6.91 18.35 30.38
C ASN A 503 7.62 19.04 31.55
N SER A 504 8.46 20.05 31.29
CA SER A 504 9.11 20.83 32.35
C SER A 504 8.13 21.69 33.17
N GLN A 505 6.99 22.11 32.59
CA GLN A 505 5.95 22.86 33.29
C GLN A 505 4.98 21.96 34.07
N ILE A 506 4.78 20.72 33.64
CA ILE A 506 3.95 19.72 34.34
C ILE A 506 4.72 19.09 35.52
N GLU A 507 6.05 18.98 35.47
CA GLU A 507 6.86 18.56 36.62
C GLU A 507 7.07 19.67 37.68
N GLN A 508 6.66 20.90 37.38
CA GLN A 508 6.74 22.06 38.29
C GLN A 508 5.39 22.46 38.94
N LEU A 509 4.31 21.71 38.66
CA LEU A 509 2.98 21.84 39.29
C LEU A 509 2.63 20.55 40.02
#